data_AF-A0A2V2F8D9-F1
#
_entry.id   AF-A0A2V2F8D9-F1
#
_cell.length_a   1.000
_cell.length_b   1.000
_cell.length_c   1.000
_cell.angle_alpha   90.00
_cell.angle_beta   90.00
_cell.angle_gamma   90.00
#
_symmetry.space_group_name_H-M   'P 1'
#
loop_
_entity.id
_entity.type
_entity.pdbx_description
1 polymer ?
#
loop_
_entity_poly.entity_id
_entity_poly.type
_entity_poly.pdbx_seq_one_letter_code
_entity_poly.pdbx_strand_id
1 'polypeptide(L)'
;MPLWDNFDSLVTKITFSGTSGLASASISDSTYSADVTGMLTVYKQTKAGWLFICRETGESNRGVLSLSANFTGESGAYYKAEFSVTVTKNGVSEPATKVAYKTCP
;
A
#
# COMPACT_ATOMS: atom_id res chain seq x y z
N MET A 1 17.30 -11.90 14.49
CA MET A 1 15.91 -12.24 14.15
C MET A 1 15.42 -11.17 13.19
N PRO A 2 14.95 -11.50 11.98
CA PRO A 2 14.45 -10.48 11.04
C PRO A 2 13.30 -9.71 11.70
N LEU A 3 13.20 -8.38 11.51
CA LEU A 3 12.07 -7.60 12.03
C LEU A 3 10.73 -8.07 11.46
N TRP A 4 10.76 -8.76 10.31
CA TRP A 4 9.62 -9.44 9.70
C TRP A 4 8.83 -10.40 10.60
N ASP A 5 9.49 -11.09 11.54
CA ASP A 5 8.81 -11.96 12.50
C ASP A 5 7.95 -11.16 13.51
N ASN A 6 8.07 -9.83 13.52
CA ASN A 6 7.27 -8.95 14.37
C ASN A 6 6.12 -8.27 13.62
N PHE A 7 5.89 -8.47 12.31
CA PHE A 7 4.69 -7.92 11.66
C PHE A 7 3.48 -8.79 11.95
N ASP A 8 2.43 -8.15 12.46
CA ASP A 8 1.15 -8.79 12.69
C ASP A 8 0.29 -8.73 11.41
N SER A 9 0.40 -7.64 10.64
CA SER A 9 -0.30 -7.53 9.36
C SER A 9 0.39 -6.62 8.33
N LEU A 10 0.32 -7.01 7.05
CA LEU A 10 0.66 -6.17 5.90
C LEU A 10 -0.36 -6.42 4.78
N VAL A 11 -1.23 -5.44 4.54
CA VAL A 11 -2.41 -5.57 3.69
C VAL A 11 -2.44 -4.46 2.65
N THR A 12 -2.87 -4.80 1.44
CA THR A 12 -3.17 -3.84 0.37
C THR A 12 -4.39 -4.32 -0.38
N LYS A 13 -5.30 -3.41 -0.73
CA LYS A 13 -6.57 -3.70 -1.39
C LYS A 13 -6.91 -2.61 -2.39
N ILE A 14 -7.69 -3.00 -3.40
CA ILE A 14 -8.37 -2.08 -4.32
C ILE A 14 -9.84 -2.45 -4.35
N THR A 15 -10.72 -1.46 -4.27
CA THR A 15 -12.16 -1.63 -4.45
C THR A 15 -12.69 -0.59 -5.42
N PHE A 16 -13.82 -0.93 -6.04
CA PHE A 16 -14.53 -0.05 -6.98
C PHE A 16 -16.01 -0.03 -6.62
N SER A 17 -16.63 1.15 -6.75
CA SER A 17 -18.07 1.37 -6.76
C SER A 17 -18.40 2.16 -8.03
N GLY A 18 -18.89 1.46 -9.06
CA GLY A 18 -18.86 1.98 -10.43
C GLY A 18 -17.41 2.32 -10.83
N THR A 19 -17.18 3.54 -11.32
CA THR A 19 -15.84 4.06 -11.62
C THR A 19 -15.16 4.74 -10.43
N SER A 20 -15.79 4.80 -9.24
CA SER A 20 -15.11 5.32 -8.05
C SER A 20 -14.18 4.26 -7.47
N GLY A 21 -12.87 4.51 -7.53
CA GLY A 21 -11.82 3.61 -7.05
C GLY A 21 -11.25 4.04 -5.70
N LEU A 22 -11.03 3.06 -4.83
CA LEU A 22 -10.35 3.23 -3.54
C LEU A 22 -9.24 2.20 -3.43
N ALA A 23 -8.00 2.66 -3.30
CA ALA A 23 -6.89 1.84 -2.86
C ALA A 23 -6.69 2.06 -1.36
N SER A 24 -6.48 0.98 -0.61
CA SER A 24 -6.17 1.04 0.81
C SER A 24 -5.02 0.12 1.16
N ALA A 25 -4.20 0.55 2.12
CA ALA A 25 -3.10 -0.22 2.63
C ALA A 25 -2.98 -0.02 4.13
N SER A 26 -2.57 -1.08 4.83
CA SER A 26 -2.30 -1.02 6.26
C SER A 26 -1.14 -1.94 6.63
N ILE A 27 -0.39 -1.52 7.64
CA ILE A 27 0.62 -2.33 8.31
C ILE A 27 0.44 -2.17 9.82
N SER A 28 0.66 -3.26 10.55
CA SER A 28 0.81 -3.26 12.00
C SER A 28 1.97 -4.18 12.38
N ASP A 29 2.87 -3.68 13.24
CA ASP A 29 3.75 -4.54 14.00
C ASP A 29 3.03 -5.06 15.25
N SER A 30 3.47 -6.21 15.76
CA SER A 30 2.95 -6.84 16.97
C SER A 30 3.31 -6.07 18.25
N THR A 31 4.29 -5.17 18.17
CA THR A 31 4.86 -4.49 19.34
C THR A 31 4.51 -3.00 19.44
N TYR A 32 3.85 -2.43 18.43
CA TYR A 32 3.45 -1.02 18.34
C TYR A 32 4.58 -0.03 18.64
N SER A 33 5.82 -0.40 18.31
CA SER A 33 7.04 0.31 18.75
C SER A 33 8.00 0.67 17.63
N ALA A 34 7.72 0.23 16.41
CA ALA A 34 8.55 0.54 15.27
C ALA A 34 8.15 1.87 14.62
N ASP A 35 9.13 2.56 14.06
CA ASP A 35 8.90 3.65 13.11
C ASP A 35 8.57 3.05 11.75
N VAL A 36 7.54 3.56 11.09
CA VAL A 36 7.00 3.04 9.84
C VAL A 36 6.87 4.19 8.88
N THR A 37 7.48 4.08 7.70
CA THR A 37 7.27 4.99 6.57
C THR A 37 6.67 4.20 5.42
N GLY A 38 5.55 4.66 4.87
CA GLY A 38 4.81 3.94 3.83
C GLY A 38 4.43 4.82 2.64
N MET A 39 4.29 4.17 1.50
CA MET A 39 3.91 4.77 0.23
C MET A 39 2.99 3.81 -0.52
N LEU A 40 1.74 4.22 -0.72
CA LEU A 40 0.75 3.52 -1.54
C LEU A 40 0.66 4.18 -2.91
N THR A 41 1.04 3.48 -3.97
CA THR A 41 0.96 3.98 -5.35
C THR A 41 -0.03 3.17 -6.18
N VAL A 42 -0.91 3.85 -6.92
CA VAL A 42 -1.89 3.25 -7.82
C VAL A 42 -1.47 3.45 -9.27
N TYR A 43 -1.61 2.39 -10.05
CA TYR A 43 -1.30 2.35 -11.48
C TYR A 43 -2.46 1.75 -12.28
N LYS A 44 -2.58 2.15 -13.55
CA LYS A 44 -3.46 1.54 -14.56
C LYS A 44 -2.63 0.81 -15.61
N GLN A 45 -3.04 -0.40 -16.00
CA GLN A 45 -2.41 -1.13 -17.08
C GLN A 45 -2.72 -0.47 -18.43
N THR A 46 -1.69 -0.31 -19.25
CA THR A 46 -1.77 0.16 -20.63
C THR A 46 -0.99 -0.79 -21.54
N LYS A 47 -1.05 -0.57 -22.86
CA LYS A 47 -0.22 -1.32 -23.81
C LYS A 47 1.29 -1.09 -23.61
N ALA A 48 1.68 0.07 -23.09
CA ALA A 48 3.07 0.44 -22.82
C ALA A 48 3.54 0.07 -21.41
N GLY A 49 2.69 -0.58 -20.60
CA GLY A 49 2.98 -0.94 -19.21
C GLY A 49 2.09 -0.19 -18.20
N TRP A 50 2.60 0.03 -17.00
CA TRP A 50 1.86 0.62 -15.88
C TRP A 50 1.91 2.16 -15.92
N LEU A 51 0.75 2.80 -16.09
CA LEU A 51 0.59 4.25 -16.01
C LEU A 51 0.32 4.66 -14.56
N PHE A 52 1.07 5.64 -14.04
CA PHE A 52 0.82 6.23 -12.73
C PHE A 52 -0.55 6.93 -12.66
N ILE A 53 -1.29 6.70 -11.57
CA ILE A 53 -2.60 7.32 -11.33
C ILE A 53 -2.52 8.28 -10.15
N CYS A 54 -2.15 7.78 -8.98
CA CYS A 54 -1.99 8.58 -7.77
C CYS A 54 -1.07 7.88 -6.77
N ARG A 55 -0.67 8.63 -5.74
CA ARG A 55 0.14 8.14 -4.63
C ARG A 55 -0.28 8.81 -3.34
N GLU A 56 -0.24 8.04 -2.27
CA GLU A 56 -0.33 8.52 -0.89
C GLU A 56 0.88 8.07 -0.09
N THR A 57 1.34 8.91 0.82
CA THR A 57 2.49 8.63 1.70
C THR A 57 2.12 8.94 3.14
N GLY A 58 2.77 8.25 4.08
CA GLY A 58 2.63 8.60 5.49
C GLY A 58 3.69 7.93 6.33
N GLU A 59 3.73 8.33 7.60
CA GLU A 59 4.66 7.82 8.58
C GLU A 59 3.97 7.66 9.94
N SER A 60 4.52 6.79 10.78
CA SER A 60 4.02 6.52 12.12
C SER A 60 5.13 6.00 13.01
N ASN A 61 5.20 6.46 14.26
CA ASN A 61 6.12 5.98 15.28
C ASN A 61 5.47 4.99 16.26
N ARG A 62 4.30 4.44 15.89
CA ARG A 62 3.50 3.53 16.71
C ARG A 62 3.37 2.14 16.09
N GLY A 63 4.21 1.83 15.11
CA GLY A 63 4.19 0.54 14.42
C GLY A 63 2.95 0.25 13.56
N VAL A 64 2.02 1.21 13.46
CA VAL A 64 0.81 1.10 12.65
C VAL A 64 0.71 2.27 11.68
N LEU A 65 0.49 1.96 10.41
CA LEU A 65 0.22 2.96 9.38
C LEU A 65 -0.91 2.46 8.49
N SER A 66 -1.87 3.34 8.22
CA SER A 66 -2.97 3.11 7.28
C SER A 66 -3.02 4.23 6.27
N LEU A 67 -3.03 3.89 4.98
CA LEU A 67 -3.09 4.81 3.86
C LEU A 67 -4.30 4.49 2.99
N SER A 68 -4.92 5.52 2.43
CA SER A 68 -6.01 5.38 1.47
C SER A 68 -5.89 6.41 0.36
N ALA A 69 -5.98 5.96 -0.89
CA ALA A 69 -5.94 6.80 -2.07
C ALA A 69 -7.23 6.64 -2.86
N ASN A 70 -7.95 7.73 -3.04
CA ASN A 70 -9.12 7.77 -3.93
C ASN A 70 -8.68 8.08 -5.36
N PHE A 71 -9.32 7.45 -6.34
CA PHE A 71 -9.06 7.71 -7.75
C PHE A 71 -10.28 7.40 -8.62
N THR A 72 -10.33 7.95 -9.82
CA THR A 72 -11.36 7.61 -10.80
C THR A 72 -10.86 6.50 -11.73
N GLY A 73 -11.61 5.39 -11.73
CA GLY A 73 -11.43 4.24 -12.60
C GLY A 73 -11.99 4.45 -14.00
N GLU A 74 -11.50 3.67 -14.94
CA GLU A 74 -12.04 3.52 -16.30
C GLU A 74 -12.61 2.11 -16.42
N SER A 75 -13.88 1.97 -16.81
CA SER A 75 -14.56 0.67 -16.89
C SER A 75 -13.79 -0.30 -17.78
N GLY A 76 -13.59 -1.53 -17.30
CA GLY A 76 -12.80 -2.55 -17.97
C GLY A 76 -11.27 -2.39 -17.87
N ALA A 77 -10.77 -1.27 -17.35
CA ALA A 77 -9.33 -1.09 -17.16
C ALA A 77 -8.83 -1.86 -15.92
N TYR A 78 -7.60 -2.37 -16.03
CA TYR A 78 -6.95 -3.15 -14.98
C TYR A 78 -6.01 -2.27 -14.15
N TYR A 79 -6.10 -2.36 -12.82
CA TYR A 79 -5.36 -1.52 -11.88
C TYR A 79 -4.46 -2.33 -10.96
N LYS A 80 -3.34 -1.73 -10.55
CA LYS A 80 -2.38 -2.22 -9.55
C LYS A 80 -2.24 -1.18 -8.44
N ALA A 81 -2.29 -1.62 -7.19
CA ALA A 81 -1.94 -0.83 -6.02
C ALA A 81 -0.73 -1.48 -5.36
N GLU A 82 0.32 -0.70 -5.17
CA GLU A 82 1.60 -1.14 -4.64
C GLU A 82 1.89 -0.35 -3.37
N PHE A 83 1.92 -1.06 -2.24
CA PHE A 83 2.28 -0.50 -0.95
C PHE A 83 3.72 -0.86 -0.63
N SER A 84 4.59 0.13 -0.69
CA SER A 84 5.98 0.04 -0.24
C SER A 84 6.10 0.63 1.15
N VAL A 85 6.75 -0.06 2.06
CA VAL A 85 6.89 0.37 3.45
C VAL A 85 8.30 0.07 3.94
N THR A 86 8.84 0.93 4.79
CA THR A 86 10.08 0.69 5.52
C THR A 86 9.78 0.77 7.00
N VAL A 87 10.19 -0.25 7.74
CA VAL A 87 9.99 -0.31 9.18
C VAL A 87 11.34 -0.27 9.85
N THR A 88 11.50 0.64 10.81
CA THR A 88 12.73 0.86 11.55
C THR A 88 12.49 0.61 13.03
N LYS A 89 13.31 -0.25 13.63
CA LYS A 89 13.26 -0.51 15.07
C LYS A 89 14.68 -0.69 15.60
N ASN A 90 15.00 0.00 16.69
CA ASN A 90 16.33 -0.03 17.31
C ASN A 90 17.48 0.23 16.30
N GLY A 91 17.26 1.14 15.35
CA GLY A 91 18.25 1.52 14.33
C GLY A 91 18.39 0.53 13.15
N VAL A 92 17.60 -0.55 13.11
CA VAL A 92 17.57 -1.49 11.99
C VAL A 92 16.34 -1.21 11.14
N SER A 93 16.51 -1.03 9.83
CA SER A 93 15.43 -0.78 8.86
C SER A 93 15.23 -1.97 7.92
N GLU A 94 13.98 -2.37 7.72
CA GLU A 94 13.60 -3.43 6.78
C GLU A 94 12.50 -2.94 5.82
N PRO A 95 12.74 -2.99 4.49
CA PRO A 95 11.75 -2.60 3.49
C PRO A 95 10.84 -3.76 3.10
N ALA A 96 9.56 -3.49 2.89
CA ALA A 96 8.54 -4.43 2.45
C ALA A 96 7.73 -3.88 1.28
N THR A 97 7.15 -4.80 0.49
CA THR A 97 6.21 -4.41 -0.57
C THR A 97 5.04 -5.40 -0.63
N LYS A 98 3.83 -4.88 -0.76
CA LYS A 98 2.62 -5.65 -1.01
C LYS A 98 1.86 -5.07 -2.20
N VAL A 99 1.30 -5.95 -3.03
CA VAL A 99 0.61 -5.57 -4.25
C VAL A 99 -0.79 -6.14 -4.26
N ALA A 100 -1.75 -5.35 -4.75
CA ALA A 100 -3.10 -5.77 -5.07
C ALA A 100 -3.46 -5.38 -6.51
N TYR A 101 -4.36 -6.15 -7.11
CA TYR A 101 -4.83 -5.92 -8.46
C TYR A 101 -6.35 -5.99 -8.52
N LYS A 102 -6.96 -5.18 -9.39
CA LYS A 102 -8.40 -5.25 -9.65
C LYS A 102 -8.77 -4.61 -10.98
N THR A 103 -9.73 -5.20 -11.68
CA THR A 103 -10.36 -4.58 -12.86
C THR A 103 -11.50 -3.69 -12.39
N CYS A 104 -11.58 -2.47 -12.90
CA CYS A 104 -12.74 -1.61 -12.71
C CYS A 104 -13.94 -2.24 -13.42
N PRO A 105 -15.10 -2.36 -12.75
CA PRO A 105 -16.28 -3.00 -13.32
C PRO A 105 -16.78 -2.29 -14.59
#